data_AF-W7E912-F1
#
_entry.id   AF-W7E912-F1
#
_cell.length_a   1.000
_cell.length_b   1.000
_cell.length_c   1.000
_cell.angle_alpha   90.00
_cell.angle_beta   90.00
_cell.angle_gamma   90.00
#
_symmetry.space_group_name_H-M   'P 1'
#
loop_
_entity.id
_entity.type
_entity.pdbx_description
1 polymer ?
#
loop_
_entity_poly.entity_id
_entity_poly.type
_entity_poly.pdbx_seq_one_letter_code
_entity_poly.pdbx_strand_id
1 'polypeptide(L)'
;MTAIEKAIAAIDSQDAEGQLSYRAAAKKFGVEVTTLTRRHQNKTQSRAAAAKKRQLLTLPQESELVKYIEKLSKRGLPPSRSIVKNYVAVIAEWEPSDSWVNVHP
;
A
#
# COMPACT_ATOMS: atom_id res chain seq x y z
N MET A 1 -7.53 -3.50 12.16
CA MET A 1 -8.62 -3.97 11.29
C MET A 1 -9.76 -2.95 11.27
N THR A 2 -10.09 -2.44 10.09
CA THR A 2 -11.21 -1.50 9.87
C THR A 2 -12.58 -2.18 10.05
N ALA A 3 -13.65 -1.40 10.22
CA ALA A 3 -15.00 -1.95 10.31
C ALA A 3 -15.39 -2.79 9.07
N ILE A 4 -14.94 -2.37 7.88
CA ILE A 4 -15.17 -3.10 6.63
C ILE A 4 -14.41 -4.45 6.63
N GLU A 5 -13.16 -4.48 7.08
CA GLU A 5 -12.37 -5.73 7.17
C GLU A 5 -12.99 -6.71 8.17
N LYS A 6 -13.48 -6.22 9.32
CA LYS A 6 -14.19 -7.05 10.30
C LYS A 6 -15.49 -7.63 9.74
N ALA A 7 -16.23 -6.82 8.96
CA ALA A 7 -17.46 -7.27 8.32
C ALA A 7 -17.21 -8.32 7.23
N ILE A 8 -16.15 -8.16 6.44
CA ILE A 8 -15.73 -9.15 5.43
C ILE A 8 -15.31 -10.45 6.11
N ALA A 9 -14.43 -10.39 7.12
CA ALA A 9 -14.00 -11.58 7.84
C ALA A 9 -15.17 -12.34 8.48
N ALA A 10 -16.18 -11.63 8.98
CA ALA A 10 -17.39 -12.24 9.54
C ALA A 10 -18.29 -12.89 8.47
N ILE A 11 -18.26 -12.42 7.22
CA ILE A 11 -18.94 -13.07 6.09
C ILE A 11 -18.14 -14.30 5.62
N ASP A 12 -16.82 -14.19 5.55
CA ASP A 12 -15.93 -15.25 5.05
C ASP A 12 -15.77 -16.43 6.01
N SER A 13 -15.90 -16.20 7.32
CA SER A 13 -15.70 -17.23 8.36
C SER A 13 -16.95 -18.07 8.64
N GLN A 14 -17.98 -18.03 7.79
CA GLN A 14 -19.23 -18.75 8.01
C GLN A 14 -19.35 -19.99 7.15
N ASP A 15 -19.69 -21.11 7.80
CA ASP A 15 -20.08 -22.34 7.14
C ASP A 15 -21.47 -22.20 6.48
N ALA A 16 -21.75 -23.08 5.52
CA ALA A 16 -22.89 -23.02 4.61
C ALA A 16 -24.28 -22.92 5.29
N GLU A 17 -24.37 -23.23 6.58
CA GLU A 17 -25.62 -23.28 7.35
C GLU A 17 -26.03 -21.92 7.96
N GLY A 18 -25.15 -20.91 7.92
CA GLY A 18 -25.36 -19.64 8.62
C GLY A 18 -24.99 -18.39 7.83
N GLN A 19 -25.31 -18.32 6.54
CA GLN A 19 -24.85 -17.24 5.67
C GLN A 19 -25.40 -15.85 6.09
N LEU A 20 -24.56 -15.01 6.71
CA LEU A 20 -24.86 -13.61 7.00
C LEU A 20 -25.01 -12.87 5.68
N SER A 21 -26.21 -12.32 5.47
CA SER A 21 -26.39 -11.37 4.38
C SER A 21 -25.49 -10.15 4.57
N TYR A 22 -25.07 -9.54 3.46
CA TYR A 22 -24.33 -8.27 3.48
C TYR A 22 -25.05 -7.18 4.30
N ARG A 23 -26.39 -7.16 4.28
CA ARG A 23 -27.20 -6.23 5.10
C ARG A 23 -27.04 -6.48 6.59
N ALA A 24 -27.05 -7.74 7.02
CA ALA A 24 -26.90 -8.10 8.43
C ALA A 24 -25.49 -7.77 8.93
N ALA A 25 -24.46 -8.10 8.15
CA ALA A 25 -23.08 -7.75 8.46
C ALA A 25 -22.88 -6.22 8.49
N ALA A 26 -23.34 -5.50 7.47
CA ALA A 26 -23.30 -4.04 7.41
C ALA A 26 -23.93 -3.39 8.65
N LYS A 27 -25.12 -3.84 9.06
CA LYS A 27 -25.79 -3.35 10.27
C LYS A 27 -25.00 -3.66 11.54
N LYS A 28 -24.46 -4.88 11.66
CA LYS A 28 -23.67 -5.32 12.83
C LYS A 28 -22.38 -4.52 13.01
N PHE A 29 -21.72 -4.14 11.92
CA PHE A 29 -20.43 -3.46 11.94
C PHE A 29 -20.51 -1.95 11.65
N GLY A 30 -21.71 -1.40 11.45
CA GLY A 30 -21.92 0.03 11.17
C GLY A 30 -21.33 0.49 9.84
N VAL A 31 -21.34 -0.38 8.82
CA VAL A 31 -20.79 -0.12 7.49
C VAL A 31 -21.93 0.03 6.48
N GLU A 32 -21.78 0.90 5.50
CA GLU A 32 -22.75 1.03 4.42
C GLU A 32 -22.69 -0.21 3.49
N VAL A 33 -23.87 -0.76 3.12
CA VAL A 33 -23.99 -2.07 2.46
C VAL A 33 -23.30 -2.08 1.10
N THR A 34 -23.45 -1.05 0.28
CA THR A 34 -22.85 -1.01 -1.06
C THR A 34 -21.32 -0.94 -0.99
N THR A 35 -20.77 -0.25 0.00
CA THR A 35 -19.34 -0.16 0.31
C THR A 35 -18.81 -1.52 0.70
N LEU A 36 -19.51 -2.23 1.59
CA LEU A 36 -19.15 -3.59 2.00
C LEU A 36 -19.14 -4.55 0.80
N THR A 37 -20.21 -4.56 0.01
CA THR A 37 -20.34 -5.44 -1.16
C THR A 37 -19.27 -5.14 -2.21
N ARG A 38 -19.04 -3.87 -2.55
CA ARG A 38 -18.01 -3.47 -3.52
C ARG A 38 -16.61 -3.86 -3.05
N ARG A 39 -16.33 -3.72 -1.75
CA ARG A 39 -15.04 -4.09 -1.18
C ARG A 39 -14.84 -5.61 -1.19
N HIS A 40 -15.85 -6.38 -0.79
CA HIS A 40 -15.78 -7.84 -0.77
C HIS A 40 -15.63 -8.44 -2.18
N GLN A 41 -16.33 -7.87 -3.17
CA GLN A 41 -16.20 -8.25 -4.59
C GLN A 41 -14.93 -7.71 -5.27
N ASN A 42 -13.98 -7.13 -4.51
CA ASN A 42 -12.76 -6.52 -5.03
C ASN A 42 -12.97 -5.42 -6.09
N LYS A 43 -14.18 -4.84 -6.19
CA LYS A 43 -14.49 -3.70 -7.07
C LYS A 43 -13.86 -2.40 -6.58
N THR A 44 -13.41 -2.35 -5.34
CA THR A 44 -12.72 -1.19 -4.77
C THR A 44 -11.55 -1.67 -3.93
N GLN A 45 -10.35 -1.20 -4.26
CA GLN A 45 -9.13 -1.59 -3.57
C GLN A 45 -9.03 -0.96 -2.17
N SER A 46 -8.29 -1.62 -1.27
CA SER A 46 -7.93 -1.02 0.01
C SER A 46 -7.00 0.15 -0.17
N ARG A 47 -7.04 1.10 0.78
CA ARG A 47 -6.09 2.22 0.80
C ARG A 47 -4.65 1.71 0.83
N ALA A 48 -4.39 0.66 1.60
CA ALA A 48 -3.09 0.01 1.67
C ALA A 48 -2.69 -0.65 0.33
N ALA A 49 -3.60 -1.38 -0.32
CA ALA A 49 -3.34 -1.98 -1.62
C ALA A 49 -3.11 -0.93 -2.72
N ALA A 50 -3.91 0.13 -2.72
CA ALA A 50 -3.73 1.26 -3.62
C ALA A 50 -2.41 1.99 -3.36
N ALA A 51 -2.04 2.19 -2.09
CA ALA A 51 -0.75 2.77 -1.72
C ALA A 51 0.41 1.89 -2.21
N LYS A 52 0.35 0.58 -1.97
CA LYS A 52 1.34 -0.38 -2.46
C LYS A 52 1.45 -0.39 -3.99
N LYS A 53 0.34 -0.27 -4.71
CA LYS A 53 0.33 -0.16 -6.19
C LYS A 53 0.94 1.16 -6.68
N ARG A 54 0.89 2.22 -5.87
CA ARG A 54 1.49 3.54 -6.20
C ARG A 54 2.96 3.63 -5.83
N GLN A 55 3.50 2.71 -5.02
CA GLN A 55 4.92 2.68 -4.70
C GLN A 55 5.71 2.37 -5.96
N LEU A 56 6.72 3.21 -6.24
CA LEU A 56 7.66 2.97 -7.33
C LEU A 56 8.61 1.81 -6.98
N LEU A 57 9.02 1.74 -5.71
CA LEU A 57 9.96 0.75 -5.21
C LEU A 57 9.22 -0.37 -4.47
N THR A 58 9.73 -1.59 -4.65
CA THR A 58 9.38 -2.74 -3.81
C THR A 58 10.13 -2.67 -2.48
N LEU A 59 9.63 -3.37 -1.45
CA LEU A 59 10.29 -3.41 -0.13
C LEU A 59 11.79 -3.81 -0.20
N PRO A 60 12.20 -4.81 -1.03
CA PRO A 60 13.63 -5.10 -1.21
C PRO A 60 14.41 -3.92 -1.81
N GLN A 61 13.88 -3.26 -2.84
CA GLN A 61 14.53 -2.11 -3.47
C GLN A 61 14.63 -0.91 -2.53
N GLU A 62 13.61 -0.66 -1.70
CA GLU A 62 13.69 0.36 -0.64
C GLU A 62 14.83 0.03 0.35
N SER A 63 14.96 -1.23 0.76
CA SER A 63 16.05 -1.68 1.63
C SER A 63 17.43 -1.46 0.99
N GLU A 64 17.57 -1.74 -0.30
CA GLU A 64 18.81 -1.47 -1.05
C GLU A 64 19.11 0.01 -1.14
N LEU A 65 18.11 0.85 -1.42
CA LEU A 65 18.27 2.30 -1.45
C LEU A 65 18.73 2.85 -0.09
N VAL A 66 18.14 2.40 1.01
CA VAL A 66 18.57 2.80 2.36
C VAL A 66 20.02 2.41 2.60
N LYS A 67 20.40 1.15 2.32
CA LYS A 67 21.79 0.67 2.46
C LYS A 67 22.76 1.51 1.62
N TYR A 68 22.37 1.89 0.42
CA TYR A 68 23.18 2.73 -0.46
C TYR A 68 23.37 4.13 0.14
N ILE A 69 22.30 4.78 0.61
CA ILE A 69 22.35 6.09 1.27
C ILE A 69 23.20 6.07 2.54
N GLU A 70 23.06 5.03 3.37
CA GLU A 70 23.88 4.83 4.56
C GLU A 70 25.37 4.68 4.21
N LYS A 71 25.69 3.93 3.15
CA LYS A 71 27.07 3.75 2.68
C LYS A 71 27.67 5.06 2.18
N LEU A 72 26.90 5.90 1.50
CA LEU A 72 27.34 7.25 1.11
C LEU A 72 27.63 8.12 2.34
N SER A 73 26.69 8.14 3.29
CA SER A 73 26.80 8.91 4.52
C SER A 73 28.03 8.51 5.35
N LYS A 74 28.29 7.20 5.49
CA LYS A 74 29.49 6.66 6.17
C LYS A 74 30.80 7.07 5.51
N ARG A 75 30.78 7.39 4.21
CA ARG A 75 31.95 7.86 3.44
C ARG A 75 32.10 9.38 3.46
N GLY A 76 31.26 10.10 4.21
CA GLY A 76 31.23 11.56 4.20
C GLY A 76 30.67 12.16 2.91
N LEU A 77 29.96 11.35 2.11
CA LEU A 77 29.32 11.81 0.87
C LEU A 77 27.83 12.07 1.16
N PRO A 78 27.37 13.33 1.14
CA PRO A 78 25.96 13.62 1.32
C PRO A 78 25.17 13.07 0.12
N PRO A 79 24.06 12.33 0.35
CA PRO A 79 23.22 11.85 -0.74
C PRO A 79 22.54 13.05 -1.42
N SER A 80 22.90 13.35 -2.66
CA SER A 80 22.19 14.35 -3.46
C SER A 80 20.92 13.75 -4.07
N ARG A 81 19.94 14.60 -4.36
CA ARG A 81 18.70 14.17 -5.03
C ARG A 81 18.99 13.47 -6.37
N SER A 82 19.96 13.98 -7.13
CA SER A 82 20.40 13.38 -8.39
C SER A 82 21.02 11.99 -8.18
N ILE A 83 21.85 11.81 -7.15
CA ILE A 83 22.44 10.50 -6.82
C ILE A 83 21.34 9.49 -6.46
N VAL A 84 20.38 9.89 -5.63
CA VAL A 84 19.22 9.06 -5.26
C VAL A 84 18.38 8.71 -6.49
N LYS A 85 18.06 9.71 -7.33
CA LYS A 85 17.29 9.54 -8.56
C LYS A 85 17.94 8.53 -9.51
N ASN A 86 19.25 8.68 -9.74
CA ASN A 86 20.01 7.81 -10.64
C ASN A 86 20.08 6.38 -10.10
N TYR A 87 20.30 6.21 -8.79
CA TYR A 87 20.33 4.89 -8.18
C TYR A 87 18.97 4.19 -8.24
N VAL A 88 17.89 4.93 -7.97
CA VAL A 88 16.51 4.45 -8.12
C VAL A 88 16.21 4.03 -9.54
N ALA A 89 16.64 4.80 -10.55
CA ALA A 89 16.45 4.45 -11.95
C ALA A 89 17.09 3.10 -12.31
N VAL A 90 18.25 2.80 -11.71
CA VAL A 90 18.94 1.51 -11.90
C VAL A 90 18.17 0.37 -11.25
N ILE A 91 17.81 0.48 -9.97
CA ILE A 91 17.18 -0.65 -9.26
C ILE A 91 15.71 -0.88 -9.66
N ALA A 92 15.02 0.15 -10.14
CA ALA A 92 13.61 0.10 -10.54
C ALA A 92 13.41 -0.14 -12.04
N GLU A 93 14.49 -0.13 -12.84
CA GLU A 93 14.44 -0.19 -14.31
C GLU A 93 13.48 0.85 -14.93
N TRP A 94 13.28 1.97 -14.22
CA TRP A 94 12.32 3.01 -14.56
C TRP A 94 12.83 4.36 -14.09
N GLU A 95 12.72 5.40 -14.92
CA GLU A 95 13.16 6.74 -14.54
C GLU A 95 12.13 7.43 -13.62
N PRO A 96 12.45 7.66 -12.32
CA PRO A 96 11.56 8.41 -11.43
C PRO A 96 11.44 9.87 -11.88
N SER A 97 10.29 10.50 -11.62
CA SER A 97 10.11 11.93 -11.85
C SER A 97 10.93 12.78 -10.89
N ASP A 98 11.22 14.03 -11.25
CA ASP A 98 11.86 14.97 -10.31
C ASP A 98 11.00 15.25 -9.08
N SER A 99 9.67 15.24 -9.24
CA SER A 99 8.73 15.37 -8.13
C SER A 99 8.82 14.22 -7.11
N TRP A 100 9.28 13.04 -7.52
CA TRP A 100 9.42 11.88 -6.65
C TRP A 100 10.57 12.02 -5.65
N VAL A 101 11.66 12.71 -6.06
CA VAL A 101 12.82 13.00 -5.18
C VAL A 101 12.71 14.33 -4.43
N ASN A 102 11.65 15.10 -4.69
CA ASN A 102 11.41 16.40 -4.06
C ASN A 102 10.36 16.30 -2.96
N VAL A 103 10.75 16.60 -1.73
CA VAL A 103 9.78 16.87 -0.66
C VAL A 103 9.24 18.29 -0.90
N HIS A 104 7.97 18.42 -1.24
CA HIS A 104 7.32 19.74 -1.23
C HIS A 104 7.09 20.16 0.23
N PRO A 105 7.47 21.39 0.62
CA PRO A 105 7.17 21.93 1.94
C PRO A 105 5.67 22.11 2.17
#